data_AF-A0A1Y4B913-F1
#
_entry.id   AF-A0A1Y4B913-F1
#
_cell.length_a   1.000
_cell.length_b   1.000
_cell.length_c   1.000
_cell.angle_alpha   90.00
_cell.angle_beta   90.00
_cell.angle_gamma   90.00
#
_symmetry.space_group_name_H-M   'P 1'
#
loop_
_entity.id
_entity.type
_entity.pdbx_description
1 polymer ?
#
loop_
_entity_poly.entity_id
_entity_poly.type
_entity_poly.pdbx_seq_one_letter_code
_entity_poly.pdbx_strand_id
1 'polypeptide(L)'
;MVVRLEGKVQGQDIIFKHTQGDDWEAVIPAVSSGIYIVSLNAWDDAGNMAYTSKYIITIDLSALRICLEPYLYWIELLSNKYSSQISCSEYYAELLKGVS
;
A
#
# COMPACT_ATOMS: atom_id res chain seq x y z
N MET A 1 5.99 14.39 -4.81
CA MET A 1 4.61 14.47 -5.35
C MET A 1 4.35 13.17 -6.11
N VAL A 2 3.11 12.69 -6.28
CA VAL A 2 2.89 11.51 -7.13
C VAL A 2 3.08 11.93 -8.58
N VAL A 3 3.99 11.28 -9.30
CA VAL A 3 4.32 11.60 -10.71
C VAL A 3 3.94 10.51 -11.69
N ARG A 4 3.71 9.29 -11.19
CA ARG A 4 3.30 8.15 -12.01
C ARG A 4 2.39 7.25 -11.18
N LEU A 5 1.25 6.92 -11.76
CA LEU A 5 0.29 5.99 -11.18
C LEU A 5 0.08 4.83 -12.17
N GLU A 6 0.35 3.62 -11.69
CA GLU A 6 0.25 2.41 -12.49
C GLU A 6 -0.80 1.47 -11.92
N GLY A 7 -1.68 1.01 -12.80
CA GLY A 7 -2.69 0.02 -12.54
C GLY A 7 -2.31 -1.33 -13.13
N LYS A 8 -2.79 -2.41 -12.51
CA LYS A 8 -2.95 -3.70 -13.22
C LYS A 8 -4.39 -4.17 -13.09
N VAL A 9 -5.00 -4.55 -14.20
CA VAL A 9 -6.31 -5.21 -14.26
C VAL A 9 -6.12 -6.59 -14.86
N GLN A 10 -6.43 -7.64 -14.09
CA GLN A 10 -6.28 -9.05 -14.54
C GLN A 10 -4.88 -9.36 -15.11
N GLY A 11 -3.84 -8.74 -14.55
CA GLY A 11 -2.46 -8.90 -15.00
C GLY A 11 -2.06 -8.05 -16.21
N GLN A 12 -2.98 -7.30 -16.81
CA GLN A 12 -2.68 -6.33 -17.87
C GLN A 12 -2.42 -4.95 -17.28
N ASP A 13 -1.33 -4.32 -17.73
CA ASP A 13 -0.92 -3.00 -17.28
C ASP A 13 -1.87 -1.91 -17.79
N ILE A 14 -2.21 -1.00 -16.89
CA ILE A 14 -2.99 0.20 -17.17
C ILE A 14 -2.21 1.39 -16.66
N ILE A 15 -1.94 2.36 -17.53
CA ILE A 15 -1.22 3.58 -17.15
C ILE A 15 -2.25 4.68 -16.93
N PHE A 16 -2.23 5.27 -15.73
CA PHE A 16 -3.03 6.44 -15.44
C PHE A 16 -2.31 7.70 -15.91
N LYS A 17 -3.05 8.56 -16.61
CA LYS A 17 -2.61 9.88 -17.01
C LYS A 17 -3.10 10.89 -15.99
N HIS A 18 -2.18 11.69 -15.48
CA HIS A 18 -2.53 12.85 -14.67
C HIS A 18 -3.30 13.84 -15.54
N THR A 19 -4.42 14.36 -15.02
CA THR A 19 -5.26 15.31 -15.74
C THR A 19 -5.13 16.71 -15.14
N GLN A 20 -5.82 17.00 -14.04
CA GLN A 20 -5.76 18.29 -13.35
C GLN A 20 -5.84 18.09 -11.84
N GLY A 21 -5.13 18.93 -11.08
CA GLY A 21 -5.13 18.83 -9.62
C GLY A 21 -4.63 17.47 -9.14
N ASP A 22 -5.48 16.73 -8.43
CA ASP A 22 -5.19 15.39 -7.90
C ASP A 22 -5.90 14.27 -8.70
N ASP A 23 -6.49 14.59 -9.85
CA ASP A 23 -7.24 13.63 -10.66
C ASP A 23 -6.34 12.85 -11.64
N TRP A 24 -6.69 11.58 -11.81
CA TRP A 24 -5.99 10.63 -12.68
C TRP A 24 -7.00 9.83 -13.49
N GLU A 25 -6.76 9.69 -14.79
CA GLU A 25 -7.63 8.96 -15.70
C GLU A 25 -6.92 7.78 -16.36
N ALA A 26 -7.64 6.69 -16.56
CA ALA A 26 -7.15 5.53 -17.27
C ALA A 26 -8.26 4.91 -18.14
N VAL A 27 -7.85 4.36 -19.28
CA VAL A 27 -8.73 3.55 -20.12
C VAL A 27 -8.59 2.10 -19.71
N ILE A 28 -9.67 1.51 -19.19
CA ILE A 28 -9.72 0.08 -18.96
C ILE A 28 -9.84 -0.60 -20.33
N PRO A 29 -8.99 -1.61 -20.63
CA PRO A 29 -9.10 -2.39 -21.86
C PRO A 29 -10.54 -2.90 -22.05
N ALA A 30 -10.99 -3.06 -23.29
CA ALA A 30 -12.32 -3.60 -23.56
C ALA A 30 -12.44 -5.01 -22.98
N VAL A 31 -13.06 -5.10 -21.80
CA VAL A 31 -13.27 -6.34 -21.07
C VAL A 31 -14.75 -6.70 -21.11
N SER A 32 -15.04 -8.00 -21.11
CA SER A 32 -16.39 -8.53 -20.96
C SER A 32 -17.00 -8.10 -19.63
N SER A 33 -18.32 -8.26 -19.47
CA SER A 33 -18.93 -8.18 -18.14
C SER A 33 -18.20 -9.11 -17.17
N GLY A 34 -17.86 -8.64 -15.97
CA GLY A 34 -17.05 -9.40 -15.03
C GLY A 34 -16.58 -8.62 -13.81
N ILE A 35 -15.88 -9.32 -12.92
CA ILE A 35 -15.25 -8.77 -11.72
C ILE A 35 -13.73 -8.72 -11.95
N TYR A 36 -13.15 -7.56 -11.69
CA TYR A 36 -11.78 -7.21 -11.99
C TYR A 36 -11.09 -6.68 -10.74
N ILE A 37 -9.89 -7.17 -10.44
CA ILE A 37 -9.05 -6.61 -9.38
C ILE A 37 -8.12 -5.59 -10.01
N VAL A 38 -8.11 -4.37 -9.45
CA VAL A 38 -7.21 -3.29 -9.83
C VAL A 38 -6.20 -3.07 -8.72
N SER A 39 -4.91 -3.22 -9.01
CA SER A 39 -3.84 -2.80 -8.10
C SER A 39 -3.23 -1.48 -8.56
N LEU A 40 -3.19 -0.49 -7.69
CA LEU A 40 -2.66 0.84 -7.95
C LEU A 40 -1.31 1.01 -7.24
N ASN A 41 -0.28 1.39 -7.98
CA ASN A 41 1.05 1.72 -7.47
C ASN A 41 1.39 3.17 -7.81
N ALA A 42 1.65 3.98 -6.79
CA ALA A 42 2.05 5.37 -6.94
C ALA A 42 3.56 5.53 -6.77
N TRP A 43 4.16 6.35 -7.63
CA TRP A 43 5.58 6.68 -7.59
C TRP A 43 5.80 8.16 -7.36
N ASP A 44 6.82 8.49 -6.56
CA ASP A 44 7.26 9.87 -6.33
C ASP A 44 8.38 10.32 -7.29
N ASP A 45 8.72 11.61 -7.23
CA ASP A 45 9.80 12.22 -8.02
C ASP A 45 11.18 11.57 -7.82
N ALA A 46 11.40 10.92 -6.68
CA ALA A 46 12.64 10.22 -6.34
C ALA A 46 12.64 8.75 -6.79
N GLY A 47 11.55 8.29 -7.42
CA GLY A 47 11.39 6.90 -7.87
C GLY A 47 11.03 5.94 -6.74
N ASN A 48 10.58 6.42 -5.59
CA ASN A 48 10.07 5.54 -4.54
C ASN A 48 8.63 5.14 -4.85
N MET A 49 8.32 3.86 -4.66
CA MET A 49 6.95 3.34 -4.74
C MET A 49 6.29 3.42 -3.36
N ALA A 50 5.21 4.18 -3.25
CA ALA A 50 4.42 4.26 -2.02
C ALA A 50 3.06 3.57 -2.22
N TYR A 51 2.72 2.68 -1.27
CA TYR A 51 1.41 2.06 -1.04
C TYR A 51 0.69 1.43 -2.26
N THR A 52 0.57 0.09 -2.26
CA THR A 52 -0.32 -0.61 -3.19
C THR A 52 -1.74 -0.61 -2.67
N SER A 53 -2.63 0.19 -3.26
CA SER A 53 -4.07 0.06 -3.01
C SER A 53 -4.68 -0.96 -3.97
N LYS A 54 -5.63 -1.76 -3.50
CA LYS A 54 -6.36 -2.71 -4.34
C LYS A 54 -7.84 -2.37 -4.32
N TYR A 55 -8.49 -2.44 -5.48
CA TYR A 55 -9.91 -2.22 -5.66
C TYR A 55 -10.53 -3.37 -6.45
N ILE A 56 -11.81 -3.63 -6.19
CA ILE A 56 -12.65 -4.51 -7.00
C ILE A 56 -13.50 -3.62 -7.91
N ILE A 57 -13.38 -3.83 -9.22
CA ILE A 57 -14.27 -3.25 -10.22
C ILE A 57 -15.20 -4.34 -10.73
N THR A 58 -16.50 -4.11 -10.62
CA THR A 58 -17.52 -4.97 -11.21
C THR A 58 -18.15 -4.23 -12.38
N ILE A 59 -18.06 -4.82 -13.57
CA ILE A 59 -18.64 -4.27 -14.80
C ILE A 59 -19.76 -5.21 -15.24
N ASP A 60 -20.99 -4.71 -15.23
CA ASP A 60 -22.15 -5.40 -15.80
C ASP A 60 -22.65 -4.61 -17.01
N LEU A 61 -22.27 -5.06 -18.21
CA LEU A 61 -22.68 -4.43 -19.47
C LEU A 61 -24.16 -4.67 -19.78
N SER A 62 -24.76 -5.75 -19.28
CA SER A 62 -26.19 -6.05 -19.47
C SER A 62 -27.06 -5.08 -18.69
N ALA A 63 -26.61 -4.69 -17.49
CA ALA A 63 -27.27 -3.70 -16.64
C ALA A 63 -26.71 -2.27 -16.80
N LEU A 64 -25.72 -2.06 -17.67
CA LEU A 64 -24.99 -0.79 -17.85
C LEU A 64 -24.48 -0.20 -16.52
N ARG A 65 -23.98 -1.05 -15.63
CA ARG A 65 -23.59 -0.68 -14.28
C ARG A 65 -22.12 -0.99 -14.03
N ILE A 66 -21.45 -0.04 -13.38
CA ILE A 66 -20.08 -0.20 -12.87
C ILE A 66 -20.11 0.03 -11.37
N CYS A 67 -19.51 -0.87 -10.60
CA CYS A 67 -19.29 -0.71 -9.16
C CYS A 67 -17.78 -0.74 -8.88
N LEU A 68 -17.32 0.15 -8.00
CA LEU A 68 -15.95 0.20 -7.52
C LEU A 68 -15.97 0.06 -5.99
N GLU A 69 -15.27 -0.94 -5.47
CA GLU A 69 -15.24 -1.25 -4.04
C GLU A 69 -13.79 -1.42 -3.56
N PRO A 70 -13.44 -0.94 -2.36
CA PRO A 70 -12.11 -1.17 -1.79
C PRO A 70 -11.87 -2.67 -1.55
N TYR A 71 -10.73 -3.20 -1.99
CA TYR A 71 -10.30 -4.55 -1.62
C TYR A 71 -9.62 -4.49 -0.26
N LEU A 72 -10.42 -4.68 0.80
CA LEU A 72 -9.91 -4.71 2.17
C LEU A 72 -8.94 -5.89 2.33
N TYR A 73 -7.67 -5.60 2.58
CA TYR A 73 -6.72 -6.59 3.03
C TYR A 73 -6.64 -6.53 4.56
N TRP A 74 -6.79 -7.68 5.20
CA TRP A 74 -6.62 -7.82 6.64
C TRP A 74 -5.14 -8.13 6.87
N ILE A 75 -4.44 -7.28 7.64
CA ILE A 75 -3.12 -7.63 8.16
C ILE A 75 -3.34 -8.36 9.48
N GLU A 76 -2.89 -9.61 9.56
CA GLU A 76 -2.73 -10.27 10.84
C GLU A 76 -1.31 -9.98 11.35
N LEU A 77 -1.21 -9.26 12.47
CA LEU A 77 0.07 -9.06 13.14
C LEU A 77 0.45 -10.39 13.81
N LEU A 78 1.21 -11.22 13.10
CA LEU A 78 1.74 -12.46 13.67
C LEU A 78 2.61 -12.09 14.89
N SER A 79 2.19 -12.54 16.08
CA SER A 79 2.92 -12.21 17.31
C SER A 79 4.36 -12.68 17.18
N ASN A 80 5.30 -11.76 17.35
CA ASN A 80 6.72 -12.08 17.20
C ASN A 80 7.11 -13.15 18.24
N LYS A 81 7.80 -14.22 17.83
CA LYS A 81 8.30 -15.29 18.73
C LYS A 81 9.45 -14.85 19.64
N TYR A 82 9.87 -13.59 19.56
CA TYR A 82 11.05 -13.07 20.21
C TYR A 82 10.66 -11.98 21.20
N SER A 83 10.87 -12.23 22.48
CA SER A 83 10.78 -11.25 23.56
C SER A 83 12.20 -10.81 23.96
N SER A 84 12.48 -9.51 23.90
CA SER A 84 13.67 -8.95 24.55
C SER A 84 13.35 -8.66 26.01
N GLN A 85 14.18 -9.13 26.93
CA GLN A 85 14.15 -8.75 28.34
C GLN A 85 15.42 -7.96 28.65
N ILE A 86 15.26 -6.83 29.32
CA ILE A 86 16.38 -6.04 29.84
C ILE A 86 16.70 -6.60 31.22
N SER A 87 17.83 -7.30 31.36
CA SER A 87 18.40 -7.64 32.67
C SER A 87 19.37 -6.53 33.08
N CYS A 88 19.05 -5.82 34.16
CA CYS A 88 20.05 -4.98 34.81
C CYS A 88 21.11 -5.89 35.45
N SER A 89 22.37 -5.58 35.18
CA SER A 89 23.51 -6.25 35.79
C SER A 89 23.49 -6.06 37.31
N GLU A 90 23.99 -7.05 38.07
CA GLU A 90 24.20 -6.92 39.53
C GLU A 90 25.32 -5.92 39.88
N TYR A 91 26.09 -5.46 38.90
CA TYR A 91 27.14 -4.49 39.10
C TYR A 91 26.61 -3.07 38.90
N TYR A 92 26.85 -2.22 39.90
CA TYR A 92 26.68 -0.78 39.82
C TYR A 92 27.99 -0.09 40.20
N ALA A 93 28.25 1.07 39.61
CA ALA A 93 29.39 1.89 39.98
C ALA A 93 29.01 2.78 41.17
N GLU A 94 29.82 2.75 42.23
CA GLU A 94 29.70 3.66 43.35
C GLU A 94 30.82 4.70 43.30
N LEU A 95 30.46 5.98 43.46
CA LEU A 95 31.43 7.08 43.43
C LEU A 95 32.09 7.20 44.81
N LEU A 96 33.28 6.63 44.95
CA LEU A 96 34.06 6.77 46.17
C LEU A 96 34.61 8.20 46.26
N LYS A 97 34.18 8.95 47.28
CA LYS A 97 34.78 10.26 47.61
C LYS A 97 36.23 10.05 48.01
N GLY A 98 37.15 10.68 47.27
CA GLY A 98 38.57 10.68 47.59
C GLY A 98 38.81 11.24 48.99
N VAL A 99 39.51 10.46 49.82
CA VAL A 99 39.99 10.94 51.13
C VAL A 99 41.18 11.85 50.86
N SER A 100 41.00 13.14 51.17
CA SER A 100 42.04 14.17 51.14
C SER A 100 43.08 13.98 52.24
#